data_AF-A0A3D3ITD0-F1
#
_entry.id   AF-A0A3D3ITD0-F1
#
_cell.length_a   1.000
_cell.length_b   1.000
_cell.length_c   1.000
_cell.angle_alpha   90.00
_cell.angle_beta   90.00
_cell.angle_gamma   90.00
#
_symmetry.space_group_name_H-M   'P 1'
#
loop_
_entity.id
_entity.type
_entity.pdbx_description
1 polymer ?
#
loop_
_entity_poly.entity_id
_entity_poly.type
_entity_poly.pdbx_seq_one_letter_code
_entity_poly.pdbx_strand_id
1 'polypeptide(L)'
;DFEREVEEEINRPVEELLQEFADPTITSDPVRMYLREMGNVELLSREGEIAIAKRIEAGREMTISGICESPLSIKSLIDWHDALEDGRLFLRDIIDLDASYGAGPDMKDGAPAVPKEKTEKDSKDKEEDESGSGDDGGFDDEVAISLTAMEESLKPAVMASLGAVKDTYKELAKVQAQRLTTLKKGNKPTEASNKKYEELKRTMVEQIAQVRLNNPRIEQLLEALYSQNRKLIACEGKLLRLALDSGVSREEFLNNYYGRELDPNWLEALAAQKGAGWKKFAAREDKIEEIRADVNKISQDNALPISEFRRIVATVQKGEKEAARAKKEMVEANLRL
;
A
#
# COMPACT_ATOMS: atom_id res chain seq x y z
N ASP A 1 -20.81 14.00 24.87
CA ASP A 1 -19.56 14.37 25.56
C ASP A 1 -18.65 15.21 24.67
N PHE A 2 -18.25 14.77 23.48
CA PHE A 2 -17.43 15.57 22.55
C PHE A 2 -18.02 16.94 22.15
N GLU A 3 -19.32 17.00 21.84
CA GLU A 3 -19.97 18.28 21.46
C GLU A 3 -20.00 19.29 22.62
N ARG A 4 -20.02 18.80 23.86
CA ARG A 4 -20.04 19.62 25.06
C ARG A 4 -18.64 20.15 25.40
N GLU A 5 -17.61 19.35 25.12
CA GLU A 5 -16.19 19.72 25.23
C GLU A 5 -15.83 20.82 24.22
N VAL A 6 -16.31 20.70 22.97
CA VAL A 6 -16.10 21.71 21.92
C VAL A 6 -16.85 23.02 22.24
N GLU A 7 -18.05 22.94 22.80
CA GLU A 7 -18.85 24.12 23.15
C GLU A 7 -18.28 24.86 24.39
N GLU A 8 -17.66 24.14 25.32
CA GLU A 8 -16.88 24.72 26.43
C GLU A 8 -15.60 25.41 25.93
N GLU A 9 -14.91 24.83 24.95
CA GLU A 9 -13.65 25.37 24.43
C GLU A 9 -13.85 26.60 23.53
N ILE A 10 -14.98 26.68 22.81
CA ILE A 10 -15.36 27.86 22.00
C ILE A 10 -15.81 29.04 22.87
N ASN A 11 -16.46 28.78 24.00
CA ASN A 11 -16.94 29.83 24.92
C ASN A 11 -15.92 30.22 25.99
N ARG A 12 -14.68 29.74 25.88
CA ARG A 12 -13.63 30.08 26.84
C ARG A 12 -13.32 31.59 26.80
N PRO A 13 -13.30 32.28 27.96
CA PRO A 13 -13.02 33.71 28.01
C PRO A 13 -11.65 34.04 27.41
N VAL A 14 -11.57 35.11 26.62
CA VAL A 14 -10.31 35.55 26.00
C VAL A 14 -9.26 35.87 27.07
N GLU A 15 -9.67 36.37 28.24
CA GLU A 15 -8.81 36.59 29.40
C GLU A 15 -8.15 35.31 29.95
N GLU A 16 -8.79 34.14 29.87
CA GLU A 16 -8.18 32.86 30.28
C GLU A 16 -7.16 32.38 29.26
N LEU A 17 -7.43 32.55 27.97
CA LEU A 17 -6.46 32.26 26.91
C LEU A 17 -5.24 33.18 27.03
N LEU A 18 -5.45 34.46 27.32
CA LEU A 18 -4.37 35.43 27.53
C LEU A 18 -3.53 35.14 28.78
N GLN A 19 -4.11 34.57 29.84
CA GLN A 19 -3.36 34.10 31.00
C GLN A 19 -2.48 32.88 30.68
N GLU A 20 -2.94 31.98 29.81
CA GLU A 20 -2.17 30.83 29.33
C GLU A 20 -0.98 31.27 28.46
N PHE A 21 -1.14 32.32 27.63
CA PHE A 21 -0.02 32.94 26.91
C PHE A 21 0.89 33.82 27.78
N ALA A 22 0.42 34.24 28.96
CA ALA A 22 1.18 35.06 29.91
C ALA A 22 1.92 34.23 30.97
N ASP A 23 1.76 32.90 30.98
CA ASP A 23 2.45 32.01 31.89
C ASP A 23 3.96 31.99 31.55
N PRO A 24 4.86 32.47 32.43
CA PRO A 24 6.30 32.54 32.15
C PRO A 24 6.95 31.15 31.98
N THR A 25 6.19 30.08 32.24
CA THR A 25 6.60 28.69 32.07
C THR A 25 6.37 28.16 30.65
N ILE A 26 5.51 28.80 29.85
CA ILE A 26 5.30 28.51 28.42
C ILE A 26 6.35 29.31 27.63
N THR A 27 7.52 28.69 27.50
CA THR A 27 8.61 29.21 26.68
C THR A 27 8.26 29.15 25.19
N SER A 28 8.47 30.24 24.46
CA SER A 28 8.35 30.31 23.00
C SER A 28 9.60 29.84 22.27
N ASP A 29 10.59 29.30 22.99
CA ASP A 29 11.81 28.74 22.42
C ASP A 29 11.51 27.38 21.74
N PRO A 30 11.62 27.31 20.40
CA PRO A 30 11.32 26.09 19.65
C PRO A 30 12.15 24.88 20.08
N VAL A 31 13.39 25.11 20.54
CA VAL A 31 14.28 24.03 21.00
C VAL A 31 13.76 23.44 22.31
N ARG A 32 13.31 24.30 23.23
CA ARG A 32 12.79 23.86 24.54
C ARG A 32 11.39 23.24 24.42
N MET A 33 10.58 23.70 23.47
CA MET A 33 9.33 23.03 23.08
C MET A 33 9.60 21.61 22.56
N TYR A 34 10.54 21.46 21.64
CA TYR A 34 10.94 20.17 21.08
C TYR A 34 11.50 19.21 22.14
N LEU A 35 12.40 19.69 23.01
CA LEU A 35 12.94 18.87 24.12
C LEU A 35 11.87 18.44 25.12
N ARG A 36 10.85 19.27 25.36
CA ARG A 36 9.70 18.91 26.21
C ARG A 36 8.83 17.86 25.54
N GLU A 37 8.54 18.00 24.25
CA GLU A 37 7.78 17.01 23.47
C GLU A 37 8.52 15.67 23.37
N MET A 38 9.81 15.69 23.05
CA MET A 38 10.66 14.49 23.10
C MET A 38 10.75 13.92 24.52
N GLY A 39 10.73 14.76 25.55
CA GLY A 39 10.79 14.42 26.97
C GLY A 39 9.60 13.58 27.46
N ASN A 40 8.45 13.70 26.80
CA ASN A 40 7.23 12.97 27.13
C ASN A 40 7.16 11.53 26.55
N VAL A 41 8.04 11.18 25.61
CA VAL A 41 8.05 9.83 24.99
C VAL A 41 8.96 8.89 25.79
N GLU A 42 8.45 7.72 26.20
CA GLU A 42 9.25 6.73 26.91
C GLU A 42 10.29 6.07 25.99
N LEU A 43 11.46 5.73 26.54
CA LEU A 43 12.48 4.98 25.80
C LEU A 43 11.99 3.56 25.53
N LEU A 44 12.31 3.05 24.34
CA LEU A 44 11.87 1.73 23.94
C LEU A 44 12.64 0.64 24.67
N SER A 45 11.93 -0.36 25.19
CA SER A 45 12.55 -1.60 25.64
C SER A 45 12.86 -2.49 24.43
N ARG A 46 13.80 -3.43 24.57
CA ARG A 46 14.07 -4.45 23.54
C ARG A 46 12.80 -5.20 23.11
N GLU A 47 11.89 -5.46 24.04
CA GLU A 47 10.60 -6.11 23.73
C GLU A 47 9.67 -5.18 22.96
N GLY A 48 9.66 -3.88 23.29
CA GLY A 48 8.94 -2.84 22.55
C GLY A 48 9.45 -2.67 21.12
N GLU A 49 10.78 -2.71 20.93
CA GLU A 49 11.43 -2.70 19.61
C GLU A 49 10.98 -3.89 18.76
N ILE A 50 11.00 -5.10 19.33
CA ILE A 50 10.56 -6.31 18.64
C ILE A 50 9.05 -6.22 18.32
N ALA A 51 8.23 -5.70 19.23
CA ALA A 51 6.80 -5.55 19.01
C ALA A 51 6.49 -4.56 17.88
N ILE A 52 7.20 -3.44 17.82
CA ILE A 52 7.08 -2.46 16.74
C ILE A 52 7.58 -3.05 15.42
N ALA A 53 8.71 -3.76 15.41
CA ALA A 53 9.23 -4.44 14.23
C ALA A 53 8.20 -5.44 13.66
N LYS A 54 7.58 -6.26 14.51
CA LYS A 54 6.51 -7.18 14.10
C LYS A 54 5.29 -6.46 13.53
N ARG A 55 4.92 -5.29 14.07
CA ARG A 55 3.83 -4.47 13.52
C ARG A 55 4.19 -3.88 12.16
N ILE A 56 5.43 -3.46 11.95
CA ILE A 56 5.92 -2.98 10.65
C ILE A 56 5.90 -4.13 9.63
N GLU A 57 6.36 -5.31 10.00
CA GLU A 57 6.36 -6.50 9.15
C GLU A 57 4.94 -6.95 8.78
N ALA A 58 4.03 -7.03 9.75
CA ALA A 58 2.63 -7.37 9.51
C ALA A 58 1.92 -6.35 8.59
N GLY A 59 2.21 -5.05 8.75
CA GLY A 59 1.69 -4.02 7.86
C GLY A 59 2.22 -4.17 6.43
N ARG A 60 3.53 -4.46 6.27
CA ARG A 60 4.14 -4.76 4.98
C ARG A 60 3.51 -6.00 4.34
N GLU A 61 3.31 -7.08 5.10
CA GLU A 61 2.67 -8.30 4.62
C GLU A 61 1.23 -8.04 4.16
N MET A 62 0.45 -7.26 4.90
CA MET A 62 -0.90 -6.85 4.51
C MET A 62 -0.89 -6.06 3.19
N THR A 63 0.04 -5.11 3.04
CA THR A 63 0.22 -4.34 1.80
C THR A 63 0.58 -5.26 0.63
N ILE A 64 1.56 -6.15 0.79
CA ILE A 64 1.98 -7.10 -0.27
C ILE A 64 0.81 -8.01 -0.64
N SER A 65 0.14 -8.61 0.34
CA SER A 65 -1.02 -9.48 0.13
C SER A 65 -2.11 -8.76 -0.69
N GLY A 66 -2.44 -7.51 -0.32
CA GLY A 66 -3.39 -6.69 -1.07
C GLY A 66 -2.96 -6.41 -2.51
N ILE A 67 -1.69 -6.04 -2.73
CA ILE A 67 -1.14 -5.83 -4.08
C ILE A 67 -1.24 -7.11 -4.92
N CYS A 68 -0.99 -8.27 -4.31
CA CYS A 68 -1.06 -9.58 -4.96
C CYS A 68 -2.48 -10.00 -5.35
N GLU A 69 -3.52 -9.43 -4.72
CA GLU A 69 -4.91 -9.64 -5.13
C GLU A 69 -5.24 -8.95 -6.46
N SER A 70 -4.46 -7.93 -6.86
CA SER A 70 -4.71 -7.15 -8.06
C SER A 70 -4.13 -7.84 -9.31
N PRO A 71 -4.96 -8.19 -10.31
CA PRO A 71 -4.48 -8.75 -11.58
C PRO A 71 -3.50 -7.84 -12.31
N LEU A 72 -3.59 -6.53 -12.14
CA LEU A 72 -2.65 -5.56 -12.73
C LEU A 72 -1.23 -5.73 -12.17
N SER A 73 -1.13 -5.95 -10.86
CA SER A 73 0.15 -6.19 -10.19
C SER A 73 0.78 -7.50 -10.65
N ILE A 74 -0.04 -8.56 -10.79
CA ILE A 74 0.45 -9.86 -11.25
C ILE A 74 0.98 -9.79 -12.69
N LYS A 75 0.31 -9.04 -13.58
CA LYS A 75 0.84 -8.79 -14.94
C LYS A 75 2.24 -8.15 -14.88
N SER A 76 2.41 -7.15 -14.02
CA SER A 76 3.70 -6.47 -13.84
C SER A 76 4.79 -7.44 -13.35
N LEU A 77 4.45 -8.36 -12.44
CA LEU A 77 5.37 -9.42 -11.98
C LEU A 77 5.76 -10.39 -13.12
N ILE A 78 4.81 -10.75 -13.99
CA ILE A 78 5.07 -11.59 -15.16
C ILE A 78 5.98 -10.84 -16.16
N ASP A 79 5.74 -9.55 -16.37
CA ASP A 79 6.59 -8.73 -17.24
C ASP A 79 8.02 -8.64 -16.71
N TRP A 80 8.20 -8.56 -15.38
CA TRP A 80 9.53 -8.60 -14.76
C TRP A 80 10.19 -9.96 -14.84
N HIS A 81 9.43 -11.06 -14.70
CA HIS A 81 9.92 -12.41 -14.93
C HIS A 81 10.46 -12.56 -16.37
N ASP A 82 9.66 -12.16 -17.36
CA ASP A 82 10.04 -12.29 -18.77
C ASP A 82 11.24 -11.38 -19.10
N ALA A 83 11.31 -10.18 -18.49
CA ALA A 83 12.48 -9.32 -18.62
C ALA A 83 13.75 -9.86 -17.92
N LEU A 84 13.60 -10.61 -16.83
CA LEU A 84 14.71 -11.29 -16.15
C LEU A 84 15.20 -12.51 -16.94
N GLU A 85 14.28 -13.23 -17.59
CA GLU A 85 14.57 -14.35 -18.50
C GLU A 85 15.36 -13.86 -19.73
N ASP A 86 14.94 -12.73 -20.32
CA ASP A 86 15.60 -12.09 -21.46
C ASP A 86 16.90 -11.34 -21.10
N GLY A 87 17.27 -11.28 -19.82
CA GLY A 87 18.46 -10.56 -19.35
C GLY A 87 18.36 -9.03 -19.45
N ARG A 88 17.15 -8.47 -19.57
CA ARG A 88 16.89 -7.02 -19.59
C ARG A 88 16.85 -6.39 -18.18
N LEU A 89 16.64 -7.21 -17.15
CA LEU A 89 16.67 -6.80 -15.74
C LEU A 89 17.61 -7.72 -14.95
N PHE A 90 18.25 -7.17 -13.91
CA PHE A 90 19.02 -7.96 -12.94
C PHE A 90 18.11 -8.42 -11.79
N LEU A 91 18.53 -9.48 -11.10
CA LEU A 91 17.75 -10.03 -9.99
C LEU A 91 17.64 -9.02 -8.82
N ARG A 92 18.72 -8.29 -8.51
CA ARG A 92 18.73 -7.18 -7.54
C ARG A 92 17.70 -6.08 -7.81
N ASP A 93 17.31 -5.91 -9.07
CA ASP A 93 16.34 -4.88 -9.43
C ASP A 93 14.92 -5.30 -9.04
N ILE A 94 14.70 -6.58 -8.72
CA ILE A 94 13.40 -7.16 -8.38
C ILE A 94 13.33 -7.53 -6.90
N ILE A 95 14.37 -8.21 -6.37
CA ILE A 95 14.38 -8.72 -4.99
C ILE A 95 15.35 -7.96 -4.10
N ASP A 96 15.09 -8.04 -2.80
CA ASP A 96 16.02 -7.64 -1.77
C ASP A 96 17.06 -8.77 -1.56
N LEU A 97 18.25 -8.60 -2.13
CA LEU A 97 19.32 -9.63 -2.09
C LEU A 97 19.82 -9.89 -0.69
N ASP A 98 20.02 -8.86 0.12
CA ASP A 98 20.54 -8.99 1.48
C ASP A 98 19.56 -9.74 2.37
N ALA A 99 18.27 -9.39 2.27
CA ALA A 99 17.22 -10.11 2.98
C ALA A 99 17.02 -11.54 2.46
N SER A 100 17.23 -11.79 1.17
CA SER A 100 16.99 -13.12 0.57
C SER A 100 18.15 -14.08 0.78
N TYR A 101 19.39 -13.59 0.76
CA TYR A 101 20.60 -14.40 0.95
C TYR A 101 20.87 -14.65 2.45
N GLY A 102 20.62 -13.67 3.32
CA GLY A 102 20.73 -13.81 4.78
C GLY A 102 19.67 -14.74 5.40
N ALA A 103 18.63 -15.12 4.65
CA ALA A 103 17.58 -16.05 5.07
C ALA A 103 17.82 -17.50 4.59
N GLY A 104 19.09 -17.92 4.49
CA GLY A 104 19.46 -19.30 4.16
C GLY A 104 18.85 -20.35 5.10
N PRO A 105 18.82 -21.63 4.71
CA PRO A 105 18.04 -22.71 5.34
C PRO A 105 18.35 -23.00 6.83
N ASP A 106 19.36 -22.36 7.42
CA ASP A 106 19.76 -22.48 8.82
C ASP A 106 19.34 -21.30 9.73
N MET A 107 18.50 -20.36 9.25
CA MET A 107 17.87 -19.35 10.12
C MET A 107 16.34 -19.38 10.05
N LYS A 108 15.75 -20.49 10.50
CA LYS A 108 14.47 -20.40 11.20
C LYS A 108 14.76 -19.97 12.64
N ASP A 109 14.77 -18.65 12.86
CA ASP A 109 14.24 -17.97 14.05
C ASP A 109 14.93 -16.61 14.26
N GLY A 110 14.15 -15.54 14.05
CA GLY A 110 14.15 -14.36 14.91
C GLY A 110 15.42 -13.52 15.04
N ALA A 111 15.78 -12.76 14.01
CA ALA A 111 16.42 -11.45 14.20
C ALA A 111 16.00 -10.50 13.06
N PRO A 112 15.38 -9.34 13.35
CA PRO A 112 15.18 -8.32 12.33
C PRO A 112 16.54 -7.76 11.91
N ALA A 113 16.81 -7.74 10.60
CA ALA A 113 17.89 -6.94 10.06
C ALA A 113 17.59 -5.46 10.36
N VAL A 114 18.35 -4.88 11.28
CA VAL A 114 18.33 -3.45 11.55
C VAL A 114 18.76 -2.73 10.26
N PRO A 115 18.04 -1.73 9.76
CA PRO A 115 18.52 -0.94 8.62
C PRO A 115 19.79 -0.22 9.06
N LYS A 116 20.94 -0.58 8.50
CA LYS A 116 22.15 0.25 8.59
C LYS A 116 21.89 1.52 7.76
N GLU A 117 21.56 2.62 8.43
CA GLU A 117 21.60 3.94 7.81
C GLU A 117 23.00 4.21 7.25
N LYS A 118 23.07 4.44 5.93
CA LYS A 118 24.28 4.95 5.29
C LYS A 118 24.46 6.39 5.75
N THR A 119 25.40 6.62 6.66
CA THR A 119 25.91 7.96 6.94
C THR A 119 26.78 8.39 5.77
N GLU A 120 26.24 9.26 4.92
CA GLU A 120 27.03 10.04 3.97
C GLU A 120 27.93 10.99 4.77
N LYS A 121 29.23 10.68 4.85
CA LYS A 121 30.25 11.64 5.27
C LYS A 121 30.75 12.39 4.05
N ASP A 122 30.24 13.61 3.93
CA ASP A 122 30.76 14.69 3.11
C ASP A 122 32.27 14.87 3.38
N SER A 123 33.08 14.80 2.33
CA SER A 123 34.53 14.94 2.38
C SER A 123 34.94 16.23 1.68
N LYS A 124 35.50 17.16 2.45
CA LYS A 124 36.18 18.34 1.93
C LYS A 124 37.55 18.50 2.60
N ASP A 125 38.55 18.05 1.84
CA ASP A 125 39.96 18.44 1.69
C ASP A 125 40.88 18.84 2.88
N LYS A 126 42.02 18.12 2.91
CA LYS A 126 43.45 18.49 3.21
C LYS A 126 43.81 18.90 4.65
N GLU A 127 44.94 18.48 5.22
CA GLU A 127 46.31 18.44 4.68
C GLU A 127 47.14 17.23 5.16
N GLU A 128 48.24 17.01 4.44
CA GLU A 128 49.30 16.02 4.61
C GLU A 128 50.04 16.18 5.94
N ASP A 129 50.40 15.06 6.59
CA ASP A 129 51.73 14.95 7.21
C ASP A 129 52.21 13.49 7.24
N GLU A 130 53.46 13.31 6.86
CA GLU A 130 54.17 12.06 6.68
C GLU A 130 54.80 11.61 8.01
N SER A 131 54.66 10.31 8.34
CA SER A 131 55.67 9.43 8.97
C SER A 131 55.12 8.51 10.06
N GLY A 132 55.55 7.25 10.01
CA GLY A 132 55.60 6.39 11.21
C GLY A 132 54.93 5.02 11.09
N SER A 133 55.61 4.09 10.43
CA SER A 133 55.62 2.63 10.65
C SER A 133 54.80 2.08 11.82
N GLY A 134 53.85 1.19 11.51
CA GLY A 134 53.12 0.36 12.47
C GLY A 134 52.30 -0.71 11.76
N ASP A 135 52.99 -1.74 11.28
CA ASP A 135 52.46 -3.06 10.94
C ASP A 135 51.67 -3.62 12.14
N ASP A 136 50.35 -3.72 12.00
CA ASP A 136 49.49 -4.83 12.46
C ASP A 136 48.02 -4.39 12.31
N GLY A 137 47.37 -4.92 11.28
CA GLY A 137 45.99 -4.60 10.95
C GLY A 137 45.40 -5.77 10.20
N GLY A 138 45.15 -6.85 10.93
CA GLY A 138 44.47 -8.05 10.46
C GLY A 138 43.33 -7.68 9.52
N PHE A 139 43.47 -8.18 8.30
CA PHE A 139 42.52 -8.13 7.21
C PHE A 139 41.22 -8.82 7.66
N ASP A 140 40.33 -8.09 8.32
CA ASP A 140 38.93 -8.49 8.51
C ASP A 140 38.20 -8.26 7.19
N ASP A 141 38.62 -9.02 6.18
CA ASP A 141 37.85 -9.24 4.97
C ASP A 141 36.79 -10.28 5.36
N GLU A 142 35.79 -9.81 6.11
CA GLU A 142 34.46 -10.42 6.11
C GLU A 142 34.14 -10.66 4.64
N VAL A 143 34.19 -11.93 4.22
CA VAL A 143 34.05 -12.35 2.82
C VAL A 143 32.73 -11.81 2.30
N ALA A 144 32.78 -10.61 1.72
CA ALA A 144 31.67 -10.00 1.03
C ALA A 144 31.52 -10.81 -0.25
N ILE A 145 30.73 -11.88 -0.16
CA ILE A 145 30.34 -12.70 -1.30
C ILE A 145 29.89 -11.72 -2.38
N SER A 146 30.55 -11.79 -3.55
CA SER A 146 30.26 -10.89 -4.65
C SER A 146 28.76 -10.91 -4.95
N LEU A 147 28.15 -9.74 -5.12
CA LEU A 147 26.71 -9.61 -5.41
C LEU A 147 26.27 -10.53 -6.56
N THR A 148 27.14 -10.71 -7.55
CA THR A 148 26.93 -11.60 -8.69
C THR A 148 26.77 -13.08 -8.28
N ALA A 149 27.56 -13.55 -7.29
CA ALA A 149 27.49 -14.92 -6.80
C ALA A 149 26.19 -15.17 -6.00
N MET A 150 25.74 -14.18 -5.23
CA MET A 150 24.44 -14.24 -4.55
C MET A 150 23.30 -14.29 -5.57
N GLU A 151 23.35 -13.46 -6.61
CA GLU A 151 22.37 -13.47 -7.69
C GLU A 151 22.31 -14.83 -8.40
N GLU A 152 23.45 -15.42 -8.74
CA GLU A 152 23.49 -16.73 -9.39
C GLU A 152 22.88 -17.84 -8.52
N SER A 153 23.08 -17.80 -7.20
CA SER A 153 22.48 -18.79 -6.30
C SER A 153 20.95 -18.65 -6.15
N LEU A 154 20.44 -17.41 -6.15
CA LEU A 154 19.03 -17.12 -5.87
C LEU A 154 18.18 -17.12 -7.15
N LYS A 155 18.79 -16.84 -8.31
CA LYS A 155 18.10 -16.74 -9.60
C LYS A 155 17.26 -17.96 -9.94
N PRO A 156 17.72 -19.22 -9.79
CA PRO A 156 16.89 -20.39 -10.12
C PRO A 156 15.63 -20.49 -9.25
N ALA A 157 15.75 -20.23 -7.96
CA ALA A 157 14.63 -20.29 -7.02
C ALA A 157 13.59 -19.19 -7.32
N VAL A 158 14.05 -17.94 -7.52
CA VAL A 158 13.15 -16.81 -7.82
C VAL A 158 12.49 -16.95 -9.19
N MET A 159 13.22 -17.42 -10.20
CA MET A 159 12.65 -17.73 -11.52
C MET A 159 11.58 -18.81 -11.42
N ALA A 160 11.81 -19.88 -10.65
CA ALA A 160 10.82 -20.93 -10.43
C ALA A 160 9.56 -20.40 -9.73
N SER A 161 9.71 -19.57 -8.68
CA SER A 161 8.57 -18.96 -7.98
C SER A 161 7.77 -18.03 -8.89
N LEU A 162 8.44 -17.15 -9.65
CA LEU A 162 7.78 -16.24 -10.59
C LEU A 162 7.14 -16.98 -11.78
N GLY A 163 7.75 -18.06 -12.26
CA GLY A 163 7.15 -18.96 -13.25
C GLY A 163 5.88 -19.63 -12.73
N ALA A 164 5.88 -20.09 -11.47
CA ALA A 164 4.70 -20.65 -10.83
C ALA A 164 3.58 -19.59 -10.68
N VAL A 165 3.92 -18.34 -10.36
CA VAL A 165 2.99 -17.20 -10.38
C VAL A 165 2.36 -17.01 -11.75
N LYS A 166 3.15 -17.08 -12.83
CA LYS A 166 2.65 -16.98 -14.22
C LYS A 166 1.62 -18.06 -14.54
N ASP A 167 1.84 -19.29 -14.09
CA ASP A 167 0.91 -20.40 -14.35
C ASP A 167 -0.36 -20.33 -13.50
N THR A 168 -0.24 -20.01 -12.21
CA THR A 168 -1.40 -19.76 -11.34
C THR A 168 -2.25 -18.61 -11.90
N TYR A 169 -1.60 -17.57 -12.44
CA TYR A 169 -2.29 -16.41 -13.03
C TYR A 169 -3.12 -16.79 -14.26
N LYS A 170 -2.63 -17.66 -15.15
CA LYS A 170 -3.39 -18.11 -16.32
C LYS A 170 -4.71 -18.77 -15.92
N GLU A 171 -4.68 -19.61 -14.89
CA GLU A 171 -5.89 -20.26 -14.39
C GLU A 171 -6.81 -19.28 -13.66
N LEU A 172 -6.25 -18.39 -12.83
CA LEU A 172 -7.00 -17.34 -12.14
C LEU A 172 -7.69 -16.39 -13.12
N ALA A 173 -7.00 -15.95 -14.18
CA ALA A 173 -7.52 -15.07 -15.21
C ALA A 173 -8.71 -15.69 -15.97
N LYS A 174 -8.66 -17.00 -16.27
CA LYS A 174 -9.79 -17.73 -16.89
C LYS A 174 -11.02 -17.72 -15.99
N VAL A 175 -10.86 -18.08 -14.71
CA VAL A 175 -11.96 -18.09 -13.73
C VAL A 175 -12.51 -16.67 -13.56
N GLN A 176 -11.64 -15.68 -13.47
CA GLN A 176 -12.02 -14.28 -13.29
C GLN A 176 -12.78 -13.72 -14.49
N ALA A 177 -12.39 -14.04 -15.72
CA ALA A 177 -13.12 -13.65 -16.91
C ALA A 177 -14.54 -14.25 -16.94
N GLN A 178 -14.70 -15.50 -16.51
CA GLN A 178 -16.02 -16.14 -16.38
C GLN A 178 -16.88 -15.48 -15.30
N ARG A 179 -16.29 -15.10 -14.15
CA ARG A 179 -16.98 -14.35 -13.10
C ARG A 179 -17.43 -12.97 -13.60
N LEU A 180 -16.54 -12.23 -14.26
CA LEU A 180 -16.81 -10.88 -14.76
C LEU A 180 -17.89 -10.88 -15.84
N THR A 181 -17.87 -11.84 -16.77
CA THR A 181 -18.92 -12.00 -17.79
C THR A 181 -20.27 -12.36 -17.19
N THR A 182 -20.30 -13.15 -16.11
CA THR A 182 -21.53 -13.47 -15.38
C THR A 182 -22.10 -12.24 -14.67
N LEU A 183 -21.23 -11.47 -14.01
CA LEU A 183 -21.60 -10.21 -13.34
C LEU A 183 -22.11 -9.15 -14.31
N LYS A 184 -21.48 -9.01 -15.49
CA LYS A 184 -21.94 -8.10 -16.55
C LYS A 184 -23.34 -8.45 -17.08
N LYS A 185 -23.74 -9.72 -16.99
CA LYS A 185 -25.10 -10.17 -17.34
C LYS A 185 -26.10 -9.99 -16.19
N GLY A 186 -25.71 -9.37 -15.08
CA GLY A 186 -26.55 -9.17 -13.89
C GLY A 186 -26.71 -10.42 -13.01
N ASN A 187 -25.98 -11.50 -13.31
CA ASN A 187 -26.05 -12.75 -12.53
C ASN A 187 -24.91 -12.83 -11.51
N LYS A 188 -25.16 -13.52 -10.39
CA LYS A 188 -24.11 -13.82 -9.40
C LYS A 188 -23.26 -15.00 -9.89
N PRO A 189 -21.92 -14.94 -9.74
CA PRO A 189 -21.05 -16.09 -10.00
C PRO A 189 -21.44 -17.30 -9.15
N THR A 190 -21.20 -18.51 -9.66
CA THR A 190 -21.48 -19.75 -8.92
C THR A 190 -20.58 -19.89 -7.69
N GLU A 191 -21.09 -20.54 -6.65
CA GLU A 191 -20.35 -20.77 -5.41
C GLU A 191 -19.04 -21.55 -5.65
N ALA A 192 -19.08 -22.55 -6.53
CA ALA A 192 -17.90 -23.30 -6.96
C ALA A 192 -16.86 -22.41 -7.66
N SER A 193 -17.28 -21.45 -8.50
CA SER A 193 -16.37 -20.51 -9.15
C SER A 193 -15.73 -19.55 -8.16
N ASN A 194 -16.47 -19.09 -7.15
CA ASN A 194 -15.94 -18.23 -6.09
C ASN A 194 -14.95 -18.98 -5.21
N LYS A 195 -15.26 -20.23 -4.83
CA LYS A 195 -14.36 -21.07 -4.03
C LYS A 195 -13.04 -21.33 -4.76
N LYS A 196 -13.11 -21.72 -6.04
CA LYS A 196 -11.91 -21.91 -6.87
C LYS A 196 -11.09 -20.62 -7.02
N TYR A 197 -11.75 -19.48 -7.14
CA TYR A 197 -11.09 -18.18 -7.19
C TYR A 197 -10.33 -17.86 -5.90
N GLU A 198 -10.96 -18.04 -4.73
CA GLU A 198 -10.30 -17.80 -3.44
C GLU A 198 -9.14 -18.79 -3.17
N GLU A 199 -9.26 -20.05 -3.59
CA GLU A 199 -8.17 -21.03 -3.49
C GLU A 199 -6.96 -20.61 -4.34
N LEU A 200 -7.17 -20.27 -5.62
CA LEU A 200 -6.11 -19.79 -6.51
C LEU A 200 -5.48 -18.48 -6.01
N LYS A 201 -6.30 -17.59 -5.47
CA LYS A 201 -5.86 -16.33 -4.88
C LYS A 201 -4.96 -16.56 -3.67
N ARG A 202 -5.33 -17.48 -2.77
CA ARG A 202 -4.48 -17.84 -1.62
C ARG A 202 -3.14 -18.41 -2.08
N THR A 203 -3.16 -19.35 -3.02
CA THR A 203 -1.92 -19.91 -3.60
C THR A 203 -1.05 -18.83 -4.24
N MET A 204 -1.65 -17.86 -4.93
CA MET A 204 -0.93 -16.73 -5.52
C MET A 204 -0.21 -15.89 -4.47
N VAL A 205 -0.90 -15.54 -3.37
CA VAL A 205 -0.32 -14.77 -2.27
C VAL A 205 0.84 -15.53 -1.61
N GLU A 206 0.68 -16.84 -1.38
CA GLU A 206 1.73 -17.70 -0.82
C GLU A 206 2.97 -17.76 -1.74
N GLN A 207 2.78 -17.83 -3.05
CA GLN A 207 3.88 -17.84 -4.03
C GLN A 207 4.63 -16.51 -4.07
N ILE A 208 3.91 -15.38 -4.08
CA ILE A 208 4.53 -14.06 -4.14
C ILE A 208 5.20 -13.71 -2.80
N ALA A 209 4.66 -14.16 -1.66
CA ALA A 209 5.28 -13.96 -0.35
C ALA A 209 6.68 -14.60 -0.24
N GLN A 210 6.97 -15.64 -1.02
CA GLN A 210 8.32 -16.23 -1.10
C GLN A 210 9.31 -15.33 -1.85
N VAL A 211 8.81 -14.48 -2.75
CA VAL A 211 9.62 -13.52 -3.49
C VAL A 211 9.74 -12.26 -2.64
N ARG A 212 10.88 -12.07 -1.97
CA ARG A 212 11.17 -10.86 -1.19
C ARG A 212 11.41 -9.67 -2.12
N LEU A 213 10.33 -9.09 -2.64
CA LEU A 213 10.37 -7.90 -3.49
C LEU A 213 11.07 -6.74 -2.76
N ASN A 214 11.93 -6.03 -3.48
CA ASN A 214 12.54 -4.81 -2.98
C ASN A 214 11.50 -3.68 -2.85
N ASN A 215 11.81 -2.67 -2.02
CA ASN A 215 10.88 -1.56 -1.77
C ASN A 215 10.52 -0.74 -3.03
N PRO A 216 11.47 -0.40 -3.94
CA PRO A 216 11.14 0.33 -5.16
C PRO A 216 10.12 -0.38 -6.06
N ARG A 217 10.18 -1.72 -6.16
CA ARG A 217 9.20 -2.50 -6.94
C ARG A 217 7.85 -2.54 -6.26
N ILE A 218 7.80 -2.64 -4.94
CA ILE A 218 6.55 -2.54 -4.19
C ILE A 218 5.89 -1.17 -4.44
N GLU A 219 6.65 -0.08 -4.37
CA GLU A 219 6.18 1.27 -4.68
C GLU A 219 5.67 1.41 -6.12
N GLN A 220 6.35 0.80 -7.09
CA GLN A 220 5.89 0.77 -8.48
C GLN A 220 4.51 0.10 -8.62
N LEU A 221 4.27 -1.01 -7.92
CA LEU A 221 2.97 -1.70 -7.94
C LEU A 221 1.88 -0.87 -7.23
N LEU A 222 2.23 -0.23 -6.11
CA LEU A 222 1.34 0.67 -5.39
C LEU A 222 0.89 1.85 -6.26
N GLU A 223 1.83 2.49 -6.96
CA GLU A 223 1.50 3.63 -7.82
C GLU A 223 0.61 3.21 -8.99
N ALA A 224 0.84 2.03 -9.58
CA ALA A 224 -0.04 1.48 -10.60
C ALA A 224 -1.48 1.27 -10.06
N LEU A 225 -1.61 0.71 -8.86
CA LEU A 225 -2.91 0.51 -8.18
C LEU A 225 -3.60 1.85 -7.87
N TYR A 226 -2.87 2.80 -7.30
CA TYR A 226 -3.41 4.11 -6.90
C TYR A 226 -3.74 5.00 -8.09
N SER A 227 -3.01 4.91 -9.19
CA SER A 227 -3.37 5.58 -10.44
C SER A 227 -4.75 5.16 -10.93
N GLN A 228 -5.08 3.86 -10.88
CA GLN A 228 -6.41 3.36 -11.22
C GLN A 228 -7.48 3.81 -10.21
N ASN A 229 -7.16 3.79 -8.91
CA ASN A 229 -8.07 4.26 -7.87
C ASN A 229 -8.42 5.76 -8.00
N ARG A 230 -7.45 6.61 -8.33
CA ARG A 230 -7.70 8.04 -8.57
C ARG A 230 -8.66 8.26 -9.75
N LYS A 231 -8.52 7.48 -10.83
CA LYS A 231 -9.46 7.51 -11.97
C LYS A 231 -10.88 7.11 -11.54
N LEU A 232 -11.00 6.05 -10.73
CA LEU A 232 -12.29 5.59 -10.22
C LEU A 232 -12.96 6.66 -9.36
N ILE A 233 -12.25 7.21 -8.38
CA ILE A 233 -12.75 8.25 -7.48
C ILE A 233 -13.17 9.50 -8.28
N ALA A 234 -12.42 9.86 -9.32
CA ALA A 234 -12.79 10.99 -10.19
C ALA A 234 -14.11 10.73 -10.94
N CYS A 235 -14.33 9.53 -11.46
CA CYS A 235 -15.58 9.14 -12.11
C CYS A 235 -16.76 9.14 -11.12
N GLU A 236 -16.58 8.52 -9.95
CA GLU A 236 -17.59 8.48 -8.90
C GLU A 236 -17.93 9.87 -8.35
N GLY A 237 -16.93 10.74 -8.21
CA GLY A 237 -17.12 12.14 -7.82
C GLY A 237 -17.92 12.95 -8.85
N LYS A 238 -17.70 12.71 -10.15
CA LYS A 238 -18.51 13.32 -11.22
C LYS A 238 -19.97 12.85 -11.16
N LEU A 239 -20.19 11.54 -11.00
CA LEU A 239 -21.55 10.98 -10.85
C LEU A 239 -22.27 11.53 -9.62
N LEU A 240 -21.59 11.56 -8.47
CA LEU A 240 -22.15 12.10 -7.23
C LEU A 240 -22.51 13.58 -7.39
N ARG A 241 -21.66 14.39 -8.03
CA ARG A 241 -21.97 15.81 -8.29
C ARG A 241 -23.22 15.95 -9.18
N LEU A 242 -23.34 15.15 -10.24
CA LEU A 242 -24.55 15.14 -11.08
C LEU A 242 -25.82 14.77 -10.30
N ALA A 243 -25.71 13.84 -9.34
CA ALA A 243 -26.81 13.43 -8.47
C ALA A 243 -27.23 14.57 -7.52
N LEU A 244 -26.25 15.20 -6.86
CA LEU A 244 -26.47 16.35 -5.98
C LEU A 244 -27.11 17.53 -6.73
N ASP A 245 -26.60 17.86 -7.92
CA ASP A 245 -27.17 18.92 -8.79
C ASP A 245 -28.62 18.63 -9.21
N SER A 246 -29.01 17.36 -9.21
CA SER A 246 -30.36 16.91 -9.54
C SER A 246 -31.28 16.88 -8.32
N GLY A 247 -30.76 17.12 -7.11
CA GLY A 247 -31.50 17.10 -5.85
C GLY A 247 -31.57 15.73 -5.18
N VAL A 248 -30.67 14.80 -5.55
CA VAL A 248 -30.51 13.50 -4.87
C VAL A 248 -29.46 13.65 -3.79
N SER A 249 -29.74 13.18 -2.57
CA SER A 249 -28.78 13.28 -1.47
C SER A 249 -27.59 12.32 -1.64
N ARG A 250 -26.46 12.61 -0.99
CA ARG A 250 -25.28 11.73 -1.04
C ARG A 250 -25.60 10.32 -0.55
N GLU A 251 -26.31 10.20 0.56
CA GLU A 251 -26.67 8.90 1.15
C GLU A 251 -27.55 8.09 0.20
N GLU A 252 -28.57 8.73 -0.37
CA GLU A 252 -29.48 8.10 -1.33
C GLU A 252 -28.76 7.64 -2.61
N PHE A 253 -27.82 8.45 -3.10
CA PHE A 253 -26.97 8.08 -4.23
C PHE A 253 -26.11 6.86 -3.92
N LEU A 254 -25.39 6.87 -2.79
CA LEU A 254 -24.48 5.78 -2.43
C LEU A 254 -25.23 4.45 -2.22
N ASN A 255 -26.41 4.50 -1.59
CA ASN A 255 -27.26 3.32 -1.38
C ASN A 255 -27.74 2.69 -2.70
N ASN A 256 -27.95 3.50 -3.74
CA ASN A 256 -28.39 3.00 -5.05
C ASN A 256 -27.23 2.66 -5.99
N TYR A 257 -26.05 3.26 -5.80
CA TYR A 257 -24.88 3.07 -6.67
C TYR A 257 -24.05 1.84 -6.27
N TYR A 258 -23.78 1.65 -4.98
CA TYR A 258 -22.94 0.55 -4.52
C TYR A 258 -23.59 -0.81 -4.77
N GLY A 259 -22.82 -1.74 -5.34
CA GLY A 259 -23.31 -3.06 -5.76
C GLY A 259 -23.99 -3.09 -7.13
N ARG A 260 -24.20 -1.93 -7.77
CA ARG A 260 -24.77 -1.78 -9.12
C ARG A 260 -23.86 -0.98 -10.06
N GLU A 261 -22.56 -0.93 -9.75
CA GLU A 261 -21.59 -0.11 -10.49
C GLU A 261 -21.45 -0.53 -11.96
N LEU A 262 -21.61 -1.83 -12.23
CA LEU A 262 -21.47 -2.43 -13.56
C LEU A 262 -22.81 -2.87 -14.16
N ASP A 263 -23.93 -2.56 -13.50
CA ASP A 263 -25.26 -2.94 -13.95
C ASP A 263 -25.67 -2.10 -15.19
N PRO A 264 -25.93 -2.73 -16.36
CA PRO A 264 -26.34 -2.00 -17.56
C PRO A 264 -27.71 -1.34 -17.41
N ASN A 265 -28.60 -1.91 -16.59
CA ASN A 265 -29.98 -1.43 -16.44
C ASN A 265 -30.14 -0.46 -15.26
N TRP A 266 -29.03 0.00 -14.67
CA TRP A 266 -29.04 0.85 -13.49
C TRP A 266 -29.77 2.17 -13.72
N LEU A 267 -29.53 2.82 -14.86
CA LEU A 267 -30.13 4.13 -15.18
C LEU A 267 -31.64 4.01 -15.40
N GLU A 268 -32.08 2.97 -16.13
CA GLU A 268 -33.51 2.68 -16.33
C GLU A 268 -34.21 2.40 -14.99
N ALA A 269 -33.59 1.61 -14.11
CA ALA A 269 -34.12 1.30 -12.79
C ALA A 269 -34.24 2.56 -11.91
N LEU A 270 -33.31 3.51 -12.04
CA LEU A 270 -33.36 4.79 -11.34
C LEU A 270 -34.43 5.73 -11.91
N ALA A 271 -34.64 5.74 -13.22
CA ALA A 271 -35.69 6.54 -13.85
C ALA A 271 -37.09 6.12 -13.38
N ALA A 272 -37.27 4.84 -13.04
CA ALA A 272 -38.51 4.30 -12.50
C ALA A 272 -38.73 4.59 -11.00
N GLN A 273 -37.72 5.10 -10.28
CA GLN A 273 -37.85 5.40 -8.85
C GLN A 273 -38.76 6.61 -8.58
N LYS A 274 -39.34 6.61 -7.36
CA LYS A 274 -40.14 7.73 -6.86
C LYS A 274 -39.20 8.85 -6.42
N GLY A 275 -39.14 9.93 -7.20
CA GLY A 275 -38.43 11.14 -6.81
C GLY A 275 -38.21 12.07 -7.99
N ALA A 276 -38.51 13.36 -7.83
CA ALA A 276 -38.25 14.34 -8.89
C ALA A 276 -36.75 14.46 -9.20
N GLY A 277 -35.88 14.20 -8.21
CA GLY A 277 -34.43 14.24 -8.37
C GLY A 277 -33.89 13.14 -9.26
N TRP A 278 -34.36 11.90 -9.09
CA TRP A 278 -33.96 10.78 -9.96
C TRP A 278 -34.39 10.95 -11.41
N LYS A 279 -35.57 11.54 -11.66
CA LYS A 279 -36.01 11.89 -13.02
C LYS A 279 -35.10 12.94 -13.66
N LYS A 280 -34.71 13.98 -12.91
CA LYS A 280 -33.77 15.02 -13.38
C LYS A 280 -32.37 14.46 -13.61
N PHE A 281 -31.94 13.53 -12.77
CA PHE A 281 -30.67 12.83 -12.92
C PHE A 281 -30.66 11.95 -14.18
N ALA A 282 -31.67 11.10 -14.34
CA ALA A 282 -31.82 10.21 -15.50
C ALA A 282 -31.96 10.98 -16.84
N ALA A 283 -32.47 12.22 -16.81
CA ALA A 283 -32.50 13.08 -18.01
C ALA A 283 -31.10 13.49 -18.53
N ARG A 284 -30.03 13.23 -17.76
CA ARG A 284 -28.63 13.47 -18.17
C ARG A 284 -27.94 12.18 -18.60
N GLU A 285 -28.68 11.30 -19.29
CA GLU A 285 -28.27 9.96 -19.72
C GLU A 285 -26.90 9.95 -20.40
N ASP A 286 -26.71 10.73 -21.47
CA ASP A 286 -25.46 10.77 -22.24
C ASP A 286 -24.21 10.94 -21.35
N LYS A 287 -24.26 11.85 -20.37
CA LYS A 287 -23.14 12.12 -19.45
C LYS A 287 -22.94 11.00 -18.44
N ILE A 288 -24.02 10.38 -17.98
CA ILE A 288 -23.96 9.29 -17.01
C ILE A 288 -23.41 8.04 -17.69
N GLU A 289 -23.84 7.74 -18.92
CA GLU A 289 -23.34 6.63 -19.72
C GLU A 289 -21.84 6.79 -20.03
N GLU A 290 -21.39 7.99 -20.40
CA GLU A 290 -19.97 8.29 -20.60
C GLU A 290 -19.15 7.96 -19.33
N ILE A 291 -19.56 8.47 -18.17
CA ILE A 291 -18.84 8.23 -16.91
C ILE A 291 -18.91 6.75 -16.52
N ARG A 292 -20.04 6.07 -16.73
CA ARG A 292 -20.16 4.63 -16.45
C ARG A 292 -19.35 3.79 -17.43
N ALA A 293 -19.15 4.23 -18.67
CA ALA A 293 -18.24 3.60 -19.61
C ALA A 293 -16.79 3.66 -19.10
N ASP A 294 -16.37 4.79 -18.53
CA ASP A 294 -15.07 4.93 -17.88
C ASP A 294 -14.93 4.00 -16.65
N VAL A 295 -15.97 3.91 -15.80
CA VAL A 295 -15.98 2.96 -14.67
C VAL A 295 -15.88 1.51 -15.16
N ASN A 296 -16.61 1.16 -16.23
CA ASN A 296 -16.54 -0.15 -16.86
C ASN A 296 -15.14 -0.44 -17.44
N LYS A 297 -14.48 0.57 -18.01
CA LYS A 297 -13.11 0.46 -18.51
C LYS A 297 -12.12 0.20 -17.37
N ILE A 298 -12.24 0.92 -16.25
CA ILE A 298 -11.41 0.68 -15.06
C ILE A 298 -11.59 -0.76 -14.56
N SER A 299 -12.83 -1.27 -14.50
CA SER A 299 -13.09 -2.66 -14.13
C SER A 299 -12.43 -3.66 -15.08
N GLN A 300 -12.42 -3.37 -16.39
CA GLN A 300 -11.78 -4.22 -17.40
C GLN A 300 -10.24 -4.19 -17.32
N ASP A 301 -9.66 -3.00 -17.21
CA ASP A 301 -8.22 -2.79 -17.11
C ASP A 301 -7.63 -3.52 -15.89
N ASN A 302 -8.37 -3.49 -14.77
CA ASN A 302 -8.00 -4.18 -13.53
C ASN A 302 -8.50 -5.63 -13.47
N ALA A 303 -9.32 -6.09 -14.42
CA ALA A 303 -9.97 -7.40 -14.43
C ALA A 303 -10.71 -7.75 -13.12
N LEU A 304 -11.28 -6.74 -12.45
CA LEU A 304 -11.94 -6.86 -11.14
C LEU A 304 -13.27 -6.13 -11.15
N PRO A 305 -14.29 -6.65 -10.44
CA PRO A 305 -15.45 -5.84 -10.06
C PRO A 305 -15.01 -4.63 -9.23
N ILE A 306 -15.69 -3.50 -9.38
CA ILE A 306 -15.34 -2.26 -8.68
C ILE A 306 -15.38 -2.43 -7.15
N SER A 307 -16.32 -3.23 -6.63
CA SER A 307 -16.41 -3.55 -5.20
C SER A 307 -15.18 -4.30 -4.68
N GLU A 308 -14.70 -5.30 -5.41
CA GLU A 308 -13.48 -6.05 -5.08
C GLU A 308 -12.24 -5.14 -5.18
N PHE A 309 -12.17 -4.30 -6.22
CA PHE A 309 -11.08 -3.34 -6.38
C PHE A 309 -11.00 -2.34 -5.19
N ARG A 310 -12.13 -1.77 -4.77
CA ARG A 310 -12.17 -0.89 -3.58
C ARG A 310 -11.72 -1.62 -2.31
N ARG A 311 -12.13 -2.88 -2.12
CA ARG A 311 -11.68 -3.70 -0.98
C ARG A 311 -10.15 -3.83 -0.98
N ILE A 312 -9.56 -4.15 -2.14
CA ILE A 312 -8.12 -4.31 -2.28
C ILE A 312 -7.39 -3.01 -1.92
N VAL A 313 -7.82 -1.87 -2.50
CA VAL A 313 -7.25 -0.55 -2.20
C VAL A 313 -7.35 -0.24 -0.70
N ALA A 314 -8.49 -0.51 -0.07
CA ALA A 314 -8.68 -0.26 1.36
C ALA A 314 -7.76 -1.12 2.24
N THR A 315 -7.58 -2.41 1.89
CA THR A 315 -6.65 -3.31 2.60
C THR A 315 -5.20 -2.82 2.49
N VAL A 316 -4.79 -2.41 1.29
CA VAL A 316 -3.44 -1.87 1.04
C VAL A 316 -3.20 -0.59 1.84
N GLN A 317 -4.13 0.37 1.79
CA GLN A 317 -4.04 1.62 2.55
C GLN A 317 -4.02 1.38 4.06
N LYS A 318 -4.76 0.38 4.54
CA LYS A 318 -4.74 -0.01 5.96
C LYS A 318 -3.37 -0.55 6.35
N GLY A 319 -2.78 -1.45 5.57
CA GLY A 319 -1.44 -1.99 5.80
C GLY A 319 -0.36 -0.90 5.82
N GLU A 320 -0.42 0.04 4.87
CA GLU A 320 0.50 1.18 4.83
C GLU A 320 0.35 2.09 6.06
N LYS A 321 -0.88 2.39 6.46
CA LYS A 321 -1.14 3.24 7.63
C LYS A 321 -0.67 2.59 8.93
N GLU A 322 -0.88 1.28 9.09
CA GLU A 322 -0.42 0.53 10.25
C GLU A 322 1.12 0.48 10.33
N ALA A 323 1.78 0.20 9.20
CA ALA A 323 3.23 0.21 9.11
C ALA A 323 3.82 1.62 9.35
N ALA A 324 3.24 2.67 8.75
CA ALA A 324 3.69 4.05 8.92
C ALA A 324 3.53 4.53 10.37
N ARG A 325 2.42 4.17 11.03
CA ARG A 325 2.21 4.48 12.45
C ARG A 325 3.26 3.81 13.33
N ALA A 326 3.55 2.53 13.08
CA ALA A 326 4.56 1.79 13.83
C ALA A 326 5.99 2.34 13.59
N LYS A 327 6.32 2.72 12.34
CA LYS A 327 7.59 3.40 12.02
C LYS A 327 7.72 4.74 12.76
N LYS A 328 6.65 5.54 12.79
CA LYS A 328 6.63 6.82 13.51
C LYS A 328 6.88 6.62 15.01
N GLU A 329 6.22 5.64 15.62
CA GLU A 329 6.42 5.25 17.02
C GLU A 329 7.86 4.83 17.31
N MET A 330 8.49 4.07 16.38
CA MET A 330 9.90 3.69 16.48
C MET A 330 10.84 4.91 16.44
N VAL A 331 10.62 5.83 15.51
CA VAL A 331 11.45 7.03 15.35
C VAL A 331 11.28 7.96 16.55
N GLU A 332 10.07 8.14 17.06
CA GLU A 332 9.77 8.92 18.27
C GLU A 332 10.45 8.36 19.52
N ALA A 333 10.52 7.03 19.65
CA ALA A 333 11.22 6.41 20.77
C ALA A 333 12.76 6.49 20.64
N ASN A 334 13.29 6.47 19.41
CA ASN A 334 14.73 6.51 19.12
C ASN A 334 15.28 7.92 18.91
N LEU A 335 14.44 8.94 18.92
CA LEU A 335 14.79 10.33 18.70
C LEU A 335 15.84 10.88 19.71
N ARG A 336 16.05 10.16 20.83
CA ARG A 336 17.01 10.48 21.90
C ARG A 336 18.37 9.75 21.79
N LEU A 337 18.52 8.80 20.87
CA LEU A 337 19.77 8.06 20.61
C LEU A 337 20.71 8.87 19.71
#